data_AF-A0A7W7YE39-F1
#
_entry.id   AF-A0A7W7YE39-F1
#
_cell.length_a   1.000
_cell.length_b   1.000
_cell.length_c   1.000
_cell.angle_alpha   90.00
_cell.angle_beta   90.00
_cell.angle_gamma   90.00
#
_symmetry.space_group_name_H-M   'P 1'
#
loop_
_entity.id
_entity.type
_entity.pdbx_description
1 polymer ?
#
loop_
_entity_poly.entity_id
_entity_poly.type
_entity_poly.pdbx_seq_one_letter_code
_entity_poly.pdbx_strand_id
1 'polypeptide(L)' 'MGLGTKNRLQQTAAACTDYLREEHRDKLGLVMEFIAEVEGAGGDIAQWNQFTDVRRSRTEMLERVETAFQKWLAGG' A
#
# COMPACT_ATOMS: atom_id res chain seq x y z
N MET A 1 -15.18 14.61 -13.24
CA MET A 1 -13.77 14.79 -12.81
C MET A 1 -13.38 13.59 -11.97
N GLY A 2 -12.57 12.63 -12.46
CA GLY A 2 -12.33 11.40 -11.67
C GLY A 2 -11.22 10.45 -12.15
N LEU A 3 -10.56 10.73 -13.29
CA LEU A 3 -9.49 9.87 -13.81
C LEU A 3 -8.14 10.10 -13.12
N GLY A 4 -7.83 11.36 -12.75
CA GLY A 4 -6.55 11.71 -12.13
C GLY A 4 -6.33 11.05 -10.75
N THR A 5 -7.38 10.93 -9.95
CA THR A 5 -7.30 10.37 -8.59
C THR A 5 -7.10 8.86 -8.62
N LYS A 6 -7.84 8.13 -9.48
CA LYS A 6 -7.68 6.68 -9.64
C LYS A 6 -6.28 6.31 -10.14
N ASN A 7 -5.76 7.04 -11.13
CA ASN A 7 -4.41 6.76 -11.64
C ASN A 7 -3.33 6.98 -10.58
N ARG A 8 -3.48 8.01 -9.74
CA ARG A 8 -2.58 8.25 -8.61
C ARG A 8 -2.64 7.14 -7.58
N LEU A 9 -3.84 6.68 -7.22
CA LEU A 9 -4.02 5.56 -6.27
C LEU A 9 -3.39 4.26 -6.78
N GLN A 10 -3.56 3.96 -8.07
CA GLN A 10 -2.90 2.80 -8.68
C GLN A 10 -1.37 2.92 -8.67
N GLN A 11 -0.82 4.09 -8.98
CA GLN A 11 0.63 4.31 -8.87
C GLN A 11 1.10 4.17 -7.42
N THR A 12 0.29 4.63 -6.47
CA THR A 12 0.58 4.51 -5.05
C THR A 12 0.59 3.05 -4.60
N ALA A 13 -0.46 2.30 -4.91
CA ALA A 13 -0.58 0.88 -4.60
C ALA A 13 0.57 0.07 -5.22
N ALA A 14 0.90 0.33 -6.48
CA ALA A 14 2.02 -0.31 -7.16
C ALA A 14 3.36 0.00 -6.48
N ALA A 15 3.63 1.27 -6.14
CA ALA A 15 4.88 1.66 -5.50
C ALA A 15 5.03 1.07 -4.08
N CYS A 16 3.95 1.03 -3.30
CA CYS A 16 3.96 0.38 -1.98
C CYS A 16 4.14 -1.13 -2.09
N THR A 17 3.44 -1.78 -3.01
CA THR A 17 3.53 -3.23 -3.23
C THR A 17 4.94 -3.62 -3.66
N ASP A 18 5.53 -2.87 -4.60
CA ASP A 18 6.88 -3.10 -5.09
C ASP A 18 7.90 -2.96 -3.95
N TYR A 19 7.82 -1.87 -3.18
CA TYR A 19 8.65 -1.65 -2.00
C TYR A 19 8.53 -2.77 -0.96
N LEU A 20 7.31 -3.15 -0.57
CA LEU A 20 7.09 -4.23 0.40
C LEU A 20 7.61 -5.57 -0.14
N ARG A 21 7.53 -5.81 -1.45
CA ARG A 21 8.09 -7.03 -2.05
C ARG A 21 9.61 -7.03 -2.06
N GLU A 22 10.24 -5.88 -2.27
CA GLU A 22 11.70 -5.75 -2.23
C GLU A 22 12.23 -5.87 -0.79
N GLU A 23 11.64 -5.13 0.16
CA GLU A 23 12.02 -5.12 1.57
C GLU A 23 11.66 -6.45 2.27
N HIS A 24 10.47 -6.99 1.98
CA HIS A 24 9.97 -8.24 2.56
C HIS A 24 9.94 -9.38 1.52
N ARG A 25 11.05 -9.56 0.81
CA ARG A 25 11.24 -10.61 -0.20
C ARG A 25 11.06 -12.02 0.34
N ASP A 26 11.33 -12.21 1.61
CA ASP A 26 11.14 -13.48 2.33
C ASP A 26 9.65 -13.73 2.69
N LYS A 27 8.86 -12.67 2.79
CA LYS A 27 7.47 -12.70 3.27
C LYS A 27 6.47 -12.26 2.20
N LEU A 28 6.74 -12.60 0.93
CA LEU A 28 5.89 -12.24 -0.20
C LEU A 28 4.43 -12.71 -0.03
N GLY A 29 4.21 -13.87 0.59
CA GLY A 29 2.86 -14.36 0.91
C GLY A 29 2.10 -13.39 1.83
N LEU A 30 2.73 -12.97 2.93
CA LEU A 30 2.15 -12.02 3.89
C LEU A 30 1.94 -10.64 3.26
N VAL A 31 2.87 -10.19 2.42
CA VAL A 31 2.70 -8.93 1.66
C VAL A 31 1.46 -9.00 0.76
N MET A 32 1.26 -10.13 0.07
CA MET A 32 0.06 -10.33 -0.77
C MET A 32 -1.22 -10.39 0.05
N GLU A 33 -1.20 -11.02 1.24
CA GLU A 33 -2.35 -11.06 2.15
C GLU A 33 -2.69 -9.67 2.69
N PHE A 34 -1.69 -8.89 3.11
CA PHE A 34 -1.88 -7.51 3.53
C PHE A 34 -2.44 -6.64 2.39
N ILE A 35 -1.91 -6.76 1.17
CA ILE A 35 -2.43 -6.03 0.01
C ILE A 35 -3.89 -6.42 -0.26
N ALA A 36 -4.20 -7.72 -0.21
CA ALA A 36 -5.57 -8.19 -0.38
C ALA A 36 -6.51 -7.71 0.74
N GLU A 37 -6.02 -7.53 1.96
CA GLU A 37 -6.77 -6.94 3.07
C GLU A 37 -7.00 -5.44 2.86
N VAL A 38 -5.97 -4.71 2.42
CA VAL A 38 -6.05 -3.27 2.11
C VAL A 38 -6.98 -3.00 0.94
N GLU A 39 -6.87 -3.76 -0.15
CA GLU A 39 -7.78 -3.65 -1.30
C GLU A 39 -9.17 -4.24 -0.97
N GLY A 40 -9.26 -5.13 0.02
CA GLY A 40 -10.48 -5.85 0.38
C GLY A 40 -10.99 -6.77 -0.74
N ALA A 41 -12.06 -7.52 -0.45
CA ALA A 41 -12.68 -8.46 -1.39
C ALA A 41 -13.22 -7.80 -2.69
N GLY A 42 -13.21 -6.47 -2.78
CA GLY A 42 -13.69 -5.71 -3.93
C GLY A 42 -12.61 -5.03 -4.77
N GLY A 43 -11.32 -5.12 -4.42
CA GLY A 43 -10.27 -4.38 -5.14
C GLY A 43 -10.40 -2.86 -4.95
N ASP A 44 -10.84 -2.42 -3.78
CA ASP A 44 -11.08 -1.03 -3.46
C ASP A 44 -9.76 -0.29 -3.22
N ILE A 45 -9.22 0.22 -4.32
CA ILE A 45 -8.01 1.05 -4.32
C ILE A 45 -8.18 2.37 -3.56
N ALA A 46 -9.38 2.70 -3.07
CA ALA A 46 -9.59 3.92 -2.27
C ALA A 46 -8.97 3.80 -0.88
N GLN A 47 -8.76 2.58 -0.35
CA GLN A 47 -8.01 2.39 0.90
C GLN A 47 -6.55 2.84 0.76
N TRP A 48 -5.95 2.72 -0.43
CA TRP A 48 -4.61 3.27 -0.70
C TRP A 48 -4.54 4.81 -0.62
N ASN A 49 -5.70 5.48 -0.62
CA ASN A 49 -5.76 6.93 -0.45
C ASN A 49 -5.23 7.35 0.92
N GLN A 50 -5.28 6.50 1.94
CA GLN A 50 -4.72 6.78 3.27
C GLN A 50 -3.18 6.86 3.26
N PHE A 51 -2.54 6.13 2.34
CA PHE A 51 -1.10 6.15 2.11
C PHE A 51 -0.71 7.21 1.07
N THR A 52 -1.66 7.67 0.26
CA THR A 52 -1.44 8.68 -0.77
C THR A 52 -1.20 10.04 -0.14
N ASP A 53 0.06 10.40 0.10
CA ASP A 53 0.38 11.67 0.73
C ASP A 53 0.22 12.85 -0.25
N VAL A 54 -0.54 13.86 0.18
CA VAL A 54 -0.78 15.11 -0.55
C VAL A 54 0.53 15.87 -0.82
N ARG A 55 1.54 15.75 0.05
CA ARG A 55 2.82 16.45 -0.07
C ARG A 55 3.79 15.82 -1.07
N ARG A 56 3.42 14.71 -1.74
CA ARG A 56 4.24 13.99 -2.74
C ARG A 56 5.57 13.44 -2.20
N SER A 57 5.71 13.26 -0.89
CA SER A 57 6.88 12.56 -0.32
C SER A 57 6.69 11.05 -0.50
N ARG A 58 7.34 10.47 -1.53
CA ARG A 58 7.32 9.02 -1.74
C ARG A 58 7.87 8.28 -0.51
N THR A 59 8.92 8.80 0.13
CA THR A 59 9.56 8.19 1.30
C THR A 59 8.59 8.08 2.49
N GLU A 60 7.93 9.19 2.87
CA GLU A 60 6.96 9.17 3.97
C GLU A 60 5.79 8.22 3.70
N MET A 61 5.36 8.15 2.44
CA MET A 61 4.33 7.21 2.02
C MET A 61 4.79 5.75 2.18
N LEU A 62 6.03 5.43 1.83
CA LEU A 62 6.62 4.10 2.01
C LEU A 62 6.76 3.75 3.50
N GLU A 63 7.26 4.66 4.33
CA GLU A 63 7.35 4.46 5.78
C GLU A 63 5.97 4.22 6.44
N ARG A 64 4.92 4.91 5.95
CA ARG A 64 3.55 4.69 6.44
C ARG A 64 3.03 3.30 6.08
N VAL A 65 3.21 2.85 4.84
CA VAL A 65 2.75 1.50 4.45
C VAL A 65 3.55 0.43 5.20
N GLU A 66 4.85 0.64 5.40
CA GLU A 66 5.69 -0.27 6.16
C GLU A 66 5.25 -0.34 7.62
N THR A 67 5.00 0.80 8.25
CA THR A 67 4.48 0.84 9.62
C THR A 67 3.13 0.13 9.73
N ALA A 68 2.25 0.32 8.74
CA ALA A 68 0.96 -0.37 8.70
C ALA A 68 1.13 -1.88 8.54
N PHE A 69 2.02 -2.33 7.66
CA PHE A 69 2.35 -3.73 7.46
C PHE A 69 2.98 -4.36 8.70
N GLN A 70 3.93 -3.68 9.35
CA GLN A 70 4.55 -4.14 10.61
C GLN A 70 3.52 -4.22 11.74
N LYS A 71 2.60 -3.27 11.85
CA LYS A 71 1.50 -3.33 12.82
C LYS A 71 0.54 -4.48 12.53
N TRP A 72 0.21 -4.71 11.26
CA TRP A 72 -0.59 -5.86 10.84
C TRP A 72 0.10 -7.17 11.18
N LEU A 73 1.40 -7.31 10.89
CA LEU A 73 2.20 -8.46 11.26
C LEU A 73 2.34 -8.68 12.77
N ALA A 74 2.41 -7.60 13.56
CA ALA A 74 2.57 -7.70 15.01
C ALA A 74 1.24 -7.97 15.75
N GLY A 75 0.11 -7.71 15.10
CA GLY A 75 -1.24 -7.90 15.66
C GLY A 75 -2.04 -9.04 15.04
N GLY A 76 -1.49 -9.73 14.03
CA GLY A 76 -2.08 -10.89 13.35
C GLY A 76 -1.75 -12.22 14.02
#